data_AF-A0A7S3B741-F1
#
_entry.id   AF-A0A7S3B741-F1
#
_cell.length_a   1.000
_cell.length_b   1.000
_cell.length_c   1.000
_cell.angle_alpha   90.00
_cell.angle_beta   90.00
_cell.angle_gamma   90.00
#
_symmetry.space_group_name_H-M   'P 1'
#
loop_
_entity.id
_entity.type
_entity.pdbx_description
1 polymer ?
#
loop_
_entity_poly.entity_id
_entity_poly.type
_entity_poly.pdbx_seq_one_letter_code
_entity_poly.pdbx_strand_id
1 'polypeptide(L)'
;PCADKKLEASRDELRLPSGEAEVDLVLTTIELGDILKGRGVDLADSSAPMDALDSLTELMTPAGDGGTSAADGMDIDGDECAEATSGPRGGSGGWADTVARRAYGQLFGVPAPRGALAWAQ
;
A
#
# COMPACT_ATOMS: atom_id res chain seq x y z
N PRO A 1 -8.24 1.99 10.19
CA PRO A 1 -9.35 2.63 10.93
C PRO A 1 -9.40 2.18 12.42
N CYS A 2 -8.26 2.18 13.10
CA CYS A 2 -8.16 1.74 14.50
C CYS A 2 -7.37 2.75 15.31
N ALA A 3 -7.60 2.77 16.62
CA ALA A 3 -6.88 3.65 17.55
C ALA A 3 -5.38 3.29 17.62
N ASP A 4 -5.05 2.00 17.46
CA ASP A 4 -3.68 1.49 17.54
C ASP A 4 -2.73 2.13 16.52
N LYS A 5 -3.25 2.67 15.42
CA LYS A 5 -2.42 3.39 14.44
C LYS A 5 -1.74 4.62 15.03
N LYS A 6 -2.31 5.23 16.07
CA LYS A 6 -1.66 6.32 16.83
C LYS A 6 -0.45 5.81 17.61
N LEU A 7 -0.57 4.63 18.22
CA LEU A 7 0.53 4.01 18.95
C LEU A 7 1.64 3.57 18.00
N GLU A 8 1.27 2.98 16.86
CA GLU A 8 2.20 2.62 15.80
C GLU A 8 3.01 3.84 15.32
N ALA A 9 2.33 4.94 14.99
CA ALA A 9 2.98 6.19 14.55
C ALA A 9 3.89 6.82 15.62
N SER A 10 3.61 6.60 16.91
CA SER A 10 4.41 7.15 18.01
C SER A 10 5.70 6.38 18.30
N ARG A 11 5.95 5.27 17.61
CA ARG A 11 7.13 4.43 17.83
C ARG A 11 8.41 5.16 17.48
N ASP A 12 9.40 5.05 18.37
CA ASP A 12 10.71 5.67 18.16
C ASP A 12 11.43 5.13 16.92
N GLU A 13 11.13 3.89 16.49
CA GLU A 13 11.70 3.29 15.28
C GLU A 13 11.17 3.93 13.98
N LEU A 14 10.04 4.65 14.04
CA LEU A 14 9.44 5.35 12.89
C LEU A 14 9.77 6.85 12.90
N ARG A 15 10.90 7.21 13.52
CA ARG A 15 11.46 8.56 13.42
C ARG A 15 12.50 8.59 12.30
N LEU A 16 12.44 9.65 11.50
CA LEU A 16 13.43 9.92 10.48
C LEU A 16 14.80 10.18 11.11
N PRO A 17 15.91 10.04 10.35
CA PRO A 17 17.24 10.41 10.84
C PRO A 17 17.36 11.87 11.31
N SER A 18 16.50 12.76 10.81
CA SER A 18 16.38 14.15 11.28
C SER A 18 15.81 14.27 12.70
N GLY A 19 15.24 13.20 13.23
CA GLY A 19 14.54 13.16 14.51
C GLY A 19 13.04 13.50 14.41
N GLU A 20 12.52 13.82 13.23
CA GLU A 20 11.09 14.04 12.98
C GLU A 20 10.32 12.70 12.93
N ALA A 21 9.02 12.73 13.21
CA ALA A 21 8.19 11.53 13.06
C ALA A 21 7.89 11.30 11.57
N GLU A 22 7.87 10.05 11.12
CA GLU A 22 7.43 9.72 9.76
C GLU A 22 5.93 10.02 9.56
N VAL A 23 5.14 9.90 10.64
CA VAL A 23 3.71 10.25 10.66
C VAL A 23 3.43 11.15 11.87
N ASP A 24 3.12 12.42 11.63
CA ASP A 24 2.88 13.40 12.70
C ASP A 24 1.52 13.25 13.37
N LEU A 25 0.47 12.94 12.60
CA LEU A 25 -0.91 12.91 13.07
C LEU A 25 -1.69 11.75 12.44
N VAL A 26 -2.38 11.01 13.29
CA VAL A 26 -3.34 9.98 12.88
C VAL A 26 -4.72 10.38 13.36
N LEU A 27 -5.67 10.47 12.42
CA LEU A 27 -7.09 10.68 12.70
C LEU A 27 -7.86 9.37 12.57
N THR A 28 -8.65 9.04 13.59
CA THR A 28 -9.64 7.97 13.47
C THR A 28 -10.83 8.43 12.63
N THR A 29 -11.60 7.47 12.12
CA THR A 29 -12.81 7.77 11.34
C THR A 29 -13.82 8.60 12.13
N ILE A 30 -13.91 8.39 13.45
CA ILE A 30 -14.82 9.14 14.33
C ILE A 30 -14.34 10.59 14.45
N GLU A 31 -13.05 10.80 14.73
CA GLU A 31 -12.47 12.16 14.86
C GLU A 31 -12.60 12.97 13.57
N LEU A 32 -12.32 12.34 12.42
CA LEU A 32 -12.52 12.99 11.13
C LEU A 32 -14.00 13.34 10.90
N GLY A 33 -14.92 12.43 11.25
CA GLY A 33 -16.35 12.67 11.15
C GLY A 33 -16.82 13.84 12.03
N ASP A 34 -16.31 13.95 13.24
CA ASP A 34 -16.65 15.04 14.16
C ASP A 34 -16.09 16.39 13.67
N ILE A 35 -14.87 16.41 13.12
CA ILE A 35 -14.29 17.60 12.49
C ILE A 35 -15.14 18.08 11.31
N LEU A 36 -15.56 17.17 10.42
CA LEU A 36 -16.36 17.50 9.25
C LEU A 36 -17.75 18.05 9.65
N LYS A 37 -18.42 17.39 10.60
CA LYS A 37 -19.70 17.86 11.16
C LYS A 37 -19.57 19.24 11.82
N GLY A 38 -18.52 19.44 12.63
CA GLY A 38 -18.25 20.72 13.29
C GLY A 38 -17.99 21.86 12.30
N ARG A 39 -17.56 21.54 11.08
CA ARG A 39 -17.35 22.49 9.98
C ARG A 39 -18.53 22.58 9.01
N GLY A 40 -19.59 21.79 9.20
CA GLY A 40 -20.75 21.75 8.30
C GLY A 40 -20.44 21.19 6.92
N VAL A 41 -19.44 20.31 6.79
CA VAL A 41 -19.07 19.69 5.51
C VAL A 41 -19.82 18.37 5.33
N ASP A 42 -20.56 18.23 4.23
CA ASP A 42 -21.14 16.97 3.78
C ASP A 42 -20.29 16.37 2.65
N LEU A 43 -19.87 15.11 2.82
CA LEU A 43 -19.05 14.41 1.84
C LEU A 43 -19.86 13.92 0.63
N ALA A 44 -21.18 13.75 0.76
CA ALA A 44 -22.04 13.22 -0.30
C ALA A 44 -22.05 14.10 -1.56
N ASP A 45 -21.86 15.41 -1.38
CA ASP A 45 -21.90 16.41 -2.46
C ASP A 45 -20.49 16.84 -2.92
N SER A 46 -19.44 16.22 -2.38
CA SER A 46 -18.05 16.61 -2.66
C SER A 46 -17.39 15.68 -3.68
N SER A 47 -16.77 16.28 -4.70
CA SER A 47 -15.90 15.60 -5.65
C SER A 47 -14.60 16.38 -5.72
N ALA A 48 -13.49 15.72 -5.37
CA ALA A 48 -12.14 16.26 -5.50
C ALA A 48 -11.24 15.17 -6.10
N PRO A 49 -10.28 15.54 -6.98
CA PRO A 49 -9.27 14.60 -7.44
C PRO A 49 -8.39 14.17 -6.27
N MET A 50 -7.93 12.93 -6.31
CA MET A 50 -6.89 12.43 -5.40
C MET A 50 -5.53 12.74 -6.01
N ASP A 51 -4.60 13.25 -5.21
CA ASP A 51 -3.21 13.43 -5.64
C ASP A 51 -2.53 12.06 -5.81
N ALA A 52 -1.77 11.90 -6.89
CA ALA A 52 -0.97 10.71 -7.12
C ALA A 52 0.33 10.77 -6.29
N LEU A 53 0.63 9.70 -5.55
CA LEU A 53 1.93 9.51 -4.92
C LEU A 53 2.79 8.61 -5.82
N ASP A 54 3.44 9.21 -6.82
CA ASP A 54 4.29 8.45 -7.77
C ASP A 54 5.61 7.96 -7.13
N SER A 55 5.99 8.45 -5.95
CA SER A 55 7.34 8.28 -5.37
C SER A 55 7.48 7.29 -4.20
N LEU A 56 6.41 6.62 -3.75
CA LEU A 56 6.54 5.63 -2.66
C LEU A 56 7.13 4.28 -3.11
N THR A 57 7.19 4.07 -4.43
CA THR A 57 7.74 2.86 -5.04
C THR A 57 9.24 2.68 -4.77
N GLU A 58 10.00 3.78 -4.62
CA GLU A 58 11.44 3.72 -4.36
C GLU A 58 11.78 3.36 -2.91
N LEU A 59 10.90 3.66 -1.94
CA LEU A 59 11.15 3.42 -0.51
C LEU A 59 10.95 1.95 -0.10
N MET A 60 10.23 1.16 -0.90
CA MET A 60 9.93 -0.26 -0.64
C MET A 60 10.86 -1.24 -1.38
N THR A 61 11.88 -0.74 -2.07
CA THR A 61 12.94 -1.59 -2.63
C THR A 61 13.88 -2.01 -1.50
N PRO A 62 13.98 -3.30 -1.12
CA PRO A 62 15.08 -3.72 -0.26
C PRO A 62 16.39 -3.41 -1.00
N ALA A 63 17.36 -2.83 -0.29
CA ALA A 63 18.70 -2.60 -0.80
C ALA A 63 19.30 -3.95 -1.28
N GLY A 64 19.14 -4.23 -2.56
CA GLY A 64 19.62 -5.43 -3.23
C GLY A 64 21.04 -5.18 -3.70
N ASP A 65 21.95 -5.92 -3.09
CA ASP A 65 23.37 -6.02 -3.43
C ASP A 65 23.58 -6.29 -4.94
N GLY A 66 24.64 -5.70 -5.48
CA GLY A 66 24.96 -5.74 -6.89
C GLY A 66 25.29 -7.14 -7.37
N GLY A 67 24.58 -7.60 -8.41
CA GLY A 67 24.91 -8.81 -9.15
C GLY A 67 24.45 -8.67 -10.59
N THR A 68 25.40 -8.39 -11.49
CA THR A 68 25.17 -8.37 -12.94
C THR A 68 25.22 -9.78 -13.53
N SER A 69 24.57 -9.92 -14.70
CA SER A 69 24.54 -11.03 -15.66
C SER A 69 23.35 -12.01 -15.55
N ALA A 70 22.72 -12.52 -16.60
CA ALA A 70 22.42 -12.13 -17.99
C ALA A 70 21.60 -13.31 -18.56
N ALA A 71 20.53 -13.03 -19.33
CA ALA A 71 19.61 -13.98 -20.02
C ALA A 71 18.75 -14.85 -19.06
N ASP A 72 17.43 -14.97 -19.19
CA ASP A 72 16.56 -15.09 -20.36
C ASP A 72 15.20 -14.40 -20.13
N GLY A 73 14.62 -13.93 -21.23
CA GLY A 73 13.40 -13.12 -21.24
C GLY A 73 12.17 -13.77 -20.63
N MET A 74 11.56 -13.05 -19.70
CA MET A 74 10.12 -13.07 -19.50
C MET A 74 9.70 -11.60 -19.39
N ASP A 75 9.17 -11.06 -20.49
CA ASP A 75 8.48 -9.77 -20.48
C ASP A 75 7.29 -9.90 -19.52
N ILE A 76 7.48 -9.47 -18.27
CA ILE A 76 6.37 -8.98 -17.48
C ILE A 76 6.23 -7.55 -17.95
N ASP A 77 5.15 -7.27 -18.68
CA ASP A 77 4.72 -5.94 -19.01
C ASP A 77 5.00 -5.04 -17.80
N GLY A 78 5.88 -4.07 -18.00
CA GLY A 78 6.07 -2.99 -17.05
C GLY A 78 4.75 -2.24 -16.98
N ASP A 79 3.85 -2.74 -16.14
CA ASP A 79 2.74 -1.97 -15.63
C ASP A 79 3.39 -0.88 -14.79
N GLU A 80 3.60 0.25 -15.45
CA GLU A 80 3.98 1.50 -14.84
C GLU A 80 3.07 1.65 -13.61
N CYS A 81 3.63 1.54 -12.41
CA CYS A 81 2.92 1.79 -11.15
C CYS A 81 2.46 3.27 -11.01
N ALA A 82 2.45 4.03 -12.10
CA ALA A 82 2.06 5.43 -12.21
C ALA A 82 0.54 5.59 -12.44
N GLU A 83 -0.27 4.82 -11.73
CA GLU A 83 -1.72 5.04 -11.58
C GLU A 83 -2.11 4.69 -10.13
N ALA A 84 -1.42 5.30 -9.16
CA ALA A 84 -1.66 5.11 -7.73
C ALA A 84 -2.98 5.72 -7.21
N THR A 85 -4.01 5.84 -8.06
CA THR A 85 -5.37 6.20 -7.62
C THR A 85 -6.46 5.29 -8.19
N SER A 86 -6.13 4.44 -9.16
CA SER A 86 -7.05 3.43 -9.69
C SER A 86 -6.33 2.09 -9.89
N GLY A 87 -6.19 1.31 -8.81
CA GLY A 87 -5.83 -0.10 -8.97
C GLY A 87 -6.79 -0.78 -9.96
N PRO A 88 -6.32 -1.69 -10.84
CA PRO A 88 -7.17 -2.35 -11.83
C PRO A 88 -8.42 -2.89 -11.16
N ARG A 89 -9.60 -2.68 -11.77
CA ARG A 89 -10.92 -3.09 -11.22
C ARG A 89 -10.88 -4.55 -10.73
N GLY A 90 -10.68 -4.71 -9.43
CA GLY A 90 -10.51 -6.00 -8.78
C GLY A 90 -9.85 -5.81 -7.42
N GLY A 91 -10.45 -6.33 -6.36
CA GLY A 91 -9.82 -6.30 -5.03
C GLY A 91 -8.59 -7.20 -5.02
N SER A 92 -7.48 -6.73 -4.46
CA SER A 92 -6.22 -7.47 -4.33
C SER A 92 -6.27 -8.64 -3.33
N GLY A 93 -7.44 -8.94 -2.73
CA GLY A 93 -7.59 -9.92 -1.66
C GLY A 93 -6.99 -9.47 -0.31
N GLY A 94 -6.42 -8.27 -0.24
CA GLY A 94 -5.70 -7.75 0.91
C GLY A 94 -4.20 -8.10 0.89
N TRP A 95 -3.45 -7.54 1.84
CA TRP A 95 -2.00 -7.63 1.88
C TRP A 95 -1.48 -9.08 1.93
N ALA A 96 -2.03 -9.91 2.82
CA ALA A 96 -1.57 -11.28 2.99
C ALA A 96 -1.77 -12.14 1.73
N ASP A 97 -2.91 -12.01 1.07
CA ASP A 97 -3.18 -12.71 -0.20
C ASP A 97 -2.23 -12.21 -1.30
N THR A 98 -2.00 -10.90 -1.39
CA THR A 98 -1.05 -10.32 -2.36
C THR A 98 0.36 -10.86 -2.16
N VAL A 99 0.88 -10.86 -0.94
CA VAL A 99 2.23 -11.37 -0.62
C VAL A 99 2.32 -12.87 -0.89
N ALA A 100 1.33 -13.65 -0.49
CA ALA A 100 1.30 -15.10 -0.72
C ALA A 100 1.30 -15.43 -2.21
N ARG A 101 0.50 -14.72 -3.02
CA ARG A 101 0.46 -14.92 -4.48
C ARG A 101 1.76 -14.51 -5.16
N ARG A 102 2.39 -13.43 -4.71
CA ARG A 102 3.72 -13.01 -5.21
C ARG A 102 4.77 -14.07 -4.90
N ALA A 103 4.81 -14.56 -3.67
CA ALA A 103 5.73 -15.62 -3.26
C ALA A 103 5.48 -16.92 -4.03
N TYR A 104 4.21 -17.29 -4.28
CA TYR A 104 3.85 -18.44 -5.10
C TYR A 104 4.40 -18.32 -6.52
N GLY A 105 4.22 -17.15 -7.16
CA GLY A 105 4.76 -16.89 -8.49
C GLY A 105 6.28 -17.06 -8.55
N GLN A 106 6.98 -16.54 -7.54
CA GLN A 106 8.44 -16.67 -7.44
C GLN A 106 8.89 -18.11 -7.20
N LEU A 107 8.16 -18.88 -6.39
CA LEU A 107 8.54 -20.24 -6.02
C LEU A 107 8.27 -21.26 -7.14
N PHE A 108 7.17 -21.09 -7.85
CA PHE A 108 6.69 -22.09 -8.83
C PHE A 108 6.82 -21.65 -10.28
N GLY A 109 7.23 -20.40 -10.55
CA GLY A 109 7.34 -19.84 -11.90
C GLY A 109 6.00 -19.72 -12.62
N VAL A 110 4.88 -19.87 -11.91
CA VAL A 110 3.53 -19.81 -12.45
C VAL A 110 2.62 -18.97 -11.54
N PRO A 111 1.63 -18.25 -12.09
CA PRO A 111 0.74 -17.42 -11.29
C PRO A 111 -0.11 -18.26 -10.33
N ALA A 112 -0.38 -17.70 -9.14
CA ALA A 112 -1.25 -18.34 -8.17
C ALA A 112 -2.68 -18.48 -8.70
N PRO A 113 -3.36 -19.62 -8.45
CA PRO A 113 -4.75 -19.84 -8.87
C PRO A 113 -5.68 -18.73 -8.37
N ARG A 114 -6.50 -18.15 -9.27
CA ARG A 114 -7.49 -17.12 -8.90
C ARG A 114 -8.63 -17.74 -8.09
N GLY A 115 -9.12 -17.00 -7.09
CA GLY A 115 -10.17 -17.45 -6.17
C GLY A 115 -9.69 -17.53 -4.73
N ALA A 116 -10.62 -17.82 -3.80
CA ALA A 116 -10.31 -17.96 -2.38
C ALA A 116 -9.35 -19.15 -2.18
N LEU A 117 -8.25 -18.91 -1.46
CA LEU A 117 -7.35 -19.98 -1.03
C LEU A 117 -8.09 -20.85 -0.01
N ALA A 118 -8.09 -22.17 -0.22
CA ALA A 118 -8.94 -23.11 0.52
C ALA A 118 -8.71 -23.14 2.05
N TRP A 119 -7.64 -22.54 2.56
CA TRP A 119 -7.34 -22.45 3.99
C TRP A 119 -7.96 -21.22 4.68
N ALA A 120 -8.60 -20.33 3.93
CA ALA A 120 -9.21 -19.10 4.44
C ALA A 120 -10.74 -19.24 4.70
N GLN A 121 -11.23 -20.44 5.02
CA GLN A 121 -12.64 -20.70 5.39
C GLN A 121 -12.82 -20.92 6.88
#